data_AF-A0A852L8Q0-F1
#
_entry.id   AF-A0A852L8Q0-F1
#
_cell.length_a   1.000
_cell.length_b   1.000
_cell.length_c   1.000
_cell.angle_alpha   90.00
_cell.angle_beta   90.00
_cell.angle_gamma   90.00
#
_symmetry.space_group_name_H-M   'P 1'
#
loop_
_entity.id
_entity.type
_entity.pdbx_description
1 polymer ?
#
loop_
_entity_poly.entity_id
_entity_poly.type
_entity_poly.pdbx_seq_one_letter_code
_entity_poly.pdbx_strand_id
1 'polypeptide(L)' 'RPCKETFNVFYHESDADTATATAPPWLENPYIKVDTVAAEHLSHPSGPGKPPQGRVNLKTLRLGPLSRAGFYLA' A
#
# COMPACT_ATOMS: atom_id res chain seq x y z
N ARG A 1 7.66 -17.64 -12.49
CA ARG A 1 7.61 -16.27 -11.92
C ARG A 1 7.22 -16.40 -10.45
N PRO A 2 7.89 -15.74 -9.50
CA PRO A 2 7.59 -15.91 -8.09
C PRO A 2 6.30 -15.17 -7.74
N CYS A 3 5.28 -15.91 -7.31
CA CYS A 3 4.13 -15.34 -6.60
C CYS A 3 4.62 -14.49 -5.42
N LYS A 4 3.89 -13.43 -5.08
CA LYS A 4 4.19 -12.55 -3.94
C LYS A 4 2.96 -12.42 -3.06
N GLU A 5 3.20 -12.40 -1.76
CA GLU A 5 2.17 -12.28 -0.71
C GLU A 5 2.41 -10.99 0.10
N THR A 6 3.01 -10.00 -0.55
CA THR A 6 3.40 -8.71 0.03
C THR A 6 3.08 -7.57 -0.92
N PHE A 7 2.76 -6.40 -0.38
CA PHE A 7 2.67 -5.14 -1.13
C PHE A 7 3.49 -4.05 -0.42
N ASN A 8 3.88 -3.01 -1.14
CA ASN A 8 4.53 -1.85 -0.55
C ASN A 8 3.50 -0.76 -0.28
N VAL A 9 3.72 0.05 0.76
CA VAL A 9 2.98 1.28 1.01
C VAL A 9 3.95 2.45 0.95
N PHE A 10 3.56 3.51 0.26
CA PHE A 10 4.34 4.74 0.15
C PHE A 10 3.48 5.97 0.50
N TYR A 11 4.14 7.10 0.79
CA TYR A 11 3.47 8.40 0.90
C TYR A 11 4.22 9.50 0.14
N HIS A 12 3.49 10.54 -0.29
CA HIS A 12 4.06 11.75 -0.89
C HIS A 12 3.36 12.99 -0.34
N GLU A 13 4.13 13.87 0.32
CA GLU A 13 3.63 15.12 0.88
C GLU A 13 3.47 16.20 -0.19
N SER A 14 2.38 16.97 -0.14
CA SER A 14 2.10 18.10 -1.03
C SER A 14 1.45 19.25 -0.27
N ASP A 15 1.71 20.48 -0.71
CA ASP A 15 1.09 21.68 -0.13
C ASP A 15 -0.32 21.97 -0.70
N ALA A 16 -0.70 21.27 -1.78
CA ALA A 16 -2.02 21.36 -2.42
C ALA A 16 -2.39 20.07 -3.15
N ASP A 17 -3.65 19.95 -3.58
CA ASP A 17 -4.09 18.82 -4.40
C ASP A 17 -3.60 18.98 -5.85
N THR A 18 -2.40 18.47 -6.14
CA THR A 18 -1.70 18.65 -7.43
C THR A 18 -1.46 17.34 -8.18
N ALA A 19 -1.96 16.21 -7.67
CA ALA A 19 -1.81 14.93 -8.33
C ALA A 19 -2.52 14.92 -9.69
N THR A 20 -1.88 14.31 -10.68
CA THR A 20 -2.43 14.07 -12.02
C THR A 20 -2.25 12.60 -12.37
N ALA A 21 -2.70 12.19 -13.56
CA ALA A 21 -2.49 10.83 -14.03
C ALA A 21 -1.00 10.40 -14.08
N THR A 22 -0.07 11.36 -14.21
CA THR A 22 1.37 11.10 -14.39
C THR A 22 2.27 11.76 -13.36
N ALA A 23 1.75 12.64 -12.50
CA ALA A 23 2.52 13.37 -11.49
C ALA A 23 1.89 13.23 -10.10
N PRO A 24 2.67 13.04 -9.02
CA PRO A 24 4.09 12.68 -9.03
C PRO A 24 4.33 11.35 -9.77
N PRO A 25 5.52 11.12 -10.35
CA PRO A 25 5.78 9.90 -11.11
C PRO A 25 5.69 8.66 -10.21
N TRP A 26 5.18 7.57 -10.77
CA TRP A 26 4.89 6.31 -10.08
C TRP A 26 6.15 5.49 -9.76
N LEU A 27 7.00 6.02 -8.87
CA LEU A 27 8.23 5.38 -8.38
C LEU A 27 8.63 5.90 -6.98
N GLU A 28 9.51 5.17 -6.28
CA GLU A 28 9.99 5.42 -4.89
C GLU A 28 10.75 6.76 -4.70
N ASN A 29 10.88 7.57 -5.74
CA ASN A 29 11.34 8.95 -5.64
C ASN A 29 10.51 9.78 -6.65
N PRO A 30 9.39 10.36 -6.23
CA PRO A 30 9.28 11.14 -5.00
C PRO A 30 8.40 10.54 -3.90
N TYR A 31 7.96 9.28 -4.03
CA TYR A 31 7.17 8.58 -3.01
C TYR A 31 8.07 7.94 -1.94
N ILE A 32 7.93 8.34 -0.69
CA ILE A 32 8.70 7.78 0.42
C ILE A 32 8.07 6.44 0.83
N LYS A 33 8.86 5.36 0.78
CA LYS A 33 8.42 4.03 1.20
C LYS A 33 8.22 3.97 2.71
N VAL A 34 7.06 3.48 3.12
CA VAL A 34 6.67 3.30 4.53
C VAL A 34 7.03 1.91 5.02
N ASP A 35 6.53 0.88 4.33
CA ASP A 35 6.74 -0.52 4.71
C ASP A 35 6.54 -1.44 3.49
N THR A 36 7.08 -2.66 3.58
CA THR A 36 6.65 -3.80 2.76
C THR A 36 5.71 -4.65 3.61
N VAL A 37 4.41 -4.48 3.40
CA VAL A 37 3.35 -5.14 4.17
C VAL A 37 3.16 -6.56 3.68
N ALA A 38 3.29 -7.52 4.58
CA ALA A 38 2.94 -8.92 4.37
C ALA A 38 1.59 -9.25 5.01
N ALA A 39 0.92 -10.29 4.48
CA ALA A 39 -0.25 -10.86 5.11
C ALA A 39 0.14 -11.76 6.30
N GLU A 40 -0.58 -11.66 7.43
CA GLU A 40 -0.47 -12.61 8.54
C GLU A 40 -1.27 -13.89 8.24
N HIS A 41 -2.45 -13.72 7.63
CA HIS A 41 -3.35 -14.78 7.22
C HIS A 41 -3.46 -14.82 5.70
N LEU A 42 -3.07 -15.94 5.11
CA LEU A 42 -3.25 -16.18 3.68
C LEU A 42 -4.63 -16.79 3.41
N SER A 43 -5.26 -16.35 2.32
CA SER A 43 -6.51 -16.93 1.86
C SER A 43 -6.22 -18.15 0.99
N HIS A 44 -6.85 -19.28 1.31
CA HIS A 44 -6.70 -20.53 0.57
C HIS A 44 -7.98 -20.89 -0.18
N PRO A 45 -7.87 -21.46 -1.40
CA PRO A 45 -9.02 -22.03 -2.09
C PRO A 45 -9.66 -23.15 -1.26
N SER A 46 -10.97 -23.12 -1.08
CA SER A 46 -11.72 -24.11 -0.31
C SER A 46 -12.43 -25.17 -1.19
N GLY A 47 -12.16 -25.15 -2.50
CA GLY A 47 -12.74 -26.05 -3.51
C GLY A 47 -13.71 -25.35 -4.48
N PRO A 48 -14.16 -26.05 -5.54
CA PRO A 48 -15.06 -25.47 -6.55
C PRO A 48 -16.39 -25.00 -5.95
N GLY A 49 -16.79 -23.76 -6.26
CA GLY A 49 -18.06 -23.18 -5.81
C GLY A 49 -18.12 -22.78 -4.34
N LYS A 50 -17.01 -22.89 -3.58
CA LYS A 50 -16.94 -22.47 -2.18
C LYS A 50 -16.16 -21.15 -2.04
N PRO A 51 -16.55 -20.27 -1.09
CA PRO A 51 -15.82 -19.03 -0.84
C PRO A 51 -14.42 -19.34 -0.30
N PRO A 52 -13.38 -18.58 -0.68
CA PRO A 52 -12.03 -18.78 -0.18
C PRO A 52 -12.01 -18.70 1.36
N GLN A 53 -11.22 -19.57 1.97
CA GLN A 53 -11.06 -19.61 3.42
C GLN A 53 -9.91 -18.69 3.80
N GLY A 54 -10.15 -17.74 4.70
CA GLY A 54 -9.15 -16.77 5.13
C GLY A 54 -9.69 -15.79 6.16
N ARG A 55 -8.81 -14.91 6.64
CA ARG A 55 -9.16 -13.80 7.53
C ARG A 55 -8.66 -12.50 6.92
N VAL A 56 -9.36 -11.41 7.23
CA VAL A 56 -8.89 -10.06 6.89
C VAL A 56 -7.67 -9.74 7.75
N ASN A 57 -6.61 -9.25 7.12
CA ASN A 57 -5.41 -8.78 7.81
C ASN A 57 -5.55 -7.29 8.13
N LEU A 58 -4.98 -6.87 9.26
CA LEU A 58 -4.93 -5.46 9.68
C LEU A 58 -3.48 -5.07 9.98
N LYS A 59 -3.02 -3.97 9.39
CA LYS A 59 -1.69 -3.39 9.67
C LYS A 59 -1.86 -1.90 9.97
N THR A 60 -1.31 -1.46 11.09
CA THR A 60 -1.22 -0.03 11.43
C THR A 60 0.19 0.46 11.15
N LEU A 61 0.32 1.50 10.32
CA LEU A 61 1.59 2.13 9.95
C LEU A 61 1.64 3.56 10.48
N ARG A 62 2.83 4.03 10.84
CA ARG A 62 3.08 5.42 11.24
C ARG A 62 3.77 6.15 10.08
N LEU A 63 3.27 7.35 9.76
CA LEU A 63 3.80 8.22 8.71
C LEU A 63 4.40 9.48 9.33
N GLY A 64 5.59 9.89 8.89
CA GLY A 64 6.16 11.20 9.23
C GLY A 64 7.50 11.16 10.00
N PRO A 65 7.93 12.34 10.52
CA PRO A 65 7.14 13.55 10.71
C PRO A 65 6.66 14.19 9.39
N LEU A 66 5.41 14.63 9.37
CA LEU A 66 4.82 15.36 8.23
C LEU A 66 4.95 16.86 8.46
N SER A 67 5.15 17.61 7.39
CA SER A 67 5.46 19.05 7.41
C SER A 67 4.70 19.88 6.36
N ARG A 68 4.17 19.26 5.30
CA ARG A 68 3.36 19.94 4.27
C ARG A 68 1.88 19.96 4.62
N ALA A 69 1.10 20.67 3.80
CA ALA A 69 -0.34 20.82 4.02
C ALA A 69 -1.14 19.50 3.93
N GLY A 70 -0.66 18.51 3.17
CA GLY A 70 -1.31 17.21 3.01
C GLY A 70 -0.39 16.15 2.40
N PHE A 71 -0.93 14.96 2.14
CA PHE A 71 -0.20 13.87 1.52
C PHE A 71 -1.11 12.89 0.76
N TYR A 72 -0.52 12.13 -0.15
CA TYR A 72 -1.12 10.99 -0.84
C TYR A 72 -0.52 9.67 -0.33
N LEU A 73 -1.30 8.59 -0.37
CA LEU A 73 -0.83 7.22 -0.16
C LEU A 73 -0.89 6.44 -1.47
N ALA A 74 0.10 5.57 -1.69
CA ALA A 74 0.22 4.69 -2.86
C ALA A 74 0.65 3.28 -2.47
#